data_AF-A0A0L8J9T1-F1
#
_entry.id   AF-A0A0L8J9T1-F1
#
_cell.length_a   1.000
_cell.length_b   1.000
_cell.length_c   1.000
_cell.angle_alpha   90.00
_cell.angle_beta   90.00
_cell.angle_gamma   90.00
#
_symmetry.space_group_name_H-M   'P 1'
#
loop_
_entity.id
_entity.type
_entity.pdbx_description
1 polymer ?
#
loop_
_entity_poly.entity_id
_entity_poly.type
_entity_poly.pdbx_seq_one_letter_code
_entity_poly.pdbx_strand_id
1 'polypeptide(L)'
;MTMPPTGGSSHVRMLLGAYVLGALSAEEDRSVAEHLWHCEECGAEYLEMTETQSLLSLFSEADLLDGLDEEARPERRKTGLDDADLSD
;
A
#
# COMPACT_ATOMS: atom_id res chain seq x y z
N MET A 1 -23.32 24.91 -10.94
CA MET A 1 -23.23 23.46 -10.68
C MET A 1 -22.34 22.87 -11.76
N THR A 2 -21.06 22.71 -11.46
CA THR A 2 -20.04 22.22 -12.39
C THR A 2 -20.24 20.72 -12.60
N MET A 3 -20.25 20.26 -13.85
CA MET A 3 -20.43 18.84 -14.19
C MET A 3 -19.25 18.01 -13.67
N PRO A 4 -19.48 16.77 -13.17
CA PRO A 4 -18.38 15.90 -12.74
C PRO A 4 -17.59 15.41 -13.97
N PRO A 5 -16.25 15.38 -13.92
CA PRO A 5 -15.47 14.79 -15.00
C PRO A 5 -15.76 13.29 -15.08
N THR A 6 -16.17 12.87 -16.28
CA THR A 6 -16.44 11.51 -16.70
C THR A 6 -15.26 10.58 -16.39
N GLY A 7 -15.40 9.70 -15.40
CA GLY A 7 -14.68 8.41 -15.21
C GLY A 7 -13.14 8.40 -15.06
N GLY A 8 -12.42 9.28 -15.76
CA GLY A 8 -10.96 9.30 -15.84
C GLY A 8 -10.27 9.81 -14.58
N SER A 9 -10.85 10.80 -13.88
CA SER A 9 -10.25 11.29 -12.62
C SER A 9 -10.28 10.23 -11.51
N SER A 10 -11.39 9.49 -11.37
CA SER A 10 -11.48 8.39 -10.40
C SER A 10 -10.52 7.25 -10.73
N HIS A 11 -10.30 6.96 -12.02
CA HIS A 11 -9.35 5.95 -12.45
C HIS A 11 -7.90 6.39 -12.20
N VAL A 12 -7.57 7.65 -12.51
CA VAL A 12 -6.22 8.20 -12.26
C VAL A 12 -5.92 8.23 -10.76
N ARG A 13 -6.84 8.68 -9.91
CA ARG A 13 -6.66 8.65 -8.44
C ARG A 13 -6.33 7.25 -7.91
N MET A 14 -6.95 6.21 -8.47
CA MET A 14 -6.67 4.83 -8.11
C MET A 14 -5.26 4.40 -8.51
N LEU A 15 -4.74 4.92 -9.63
CA LEU A 15 -3.41 4.62 -10.15
C LEU A 15 -2.31 5.49 -9.55
N LEU A 16 -2.62 6.62 -8.89
CA LEU A 16 -1.61 7.54 -8.34
C LEU A 16 -0.64 6.87 -7.37
N GLY A 17 -1.12 5.96 -6.52
CA GLY A 17 -0.25 5.22 -5.60
C GLY A 17 0.77 4.35 -6.34
N ALA A 18 0.32 3.63 -7.38
CA ALA A 18 1.19 2.83 -8.22
C ALA A 18 2.15 3.70 -9.05
N TYR A 19 1.70 4.86 -9.52
CA TYR A 19 2.52 5.83 -10.25
C TYR A 19 3.66 6.36 -9.36
N VAL A 20 3.36 6.78 -8.13
CA VAL A 20 4.36 7.27 -7.15
C VAL A 20 5.40 6.19 -6.81
N LEU A 21 4.99 4.93 -6.76
CA LEU A 21 5.86 3.79 -6.49
C LEU A 21 6.60 3.27 -7.73
N GLY A 22 6.34 3.80 -8.92
CA GLY A 22 6.93 3.34 -10.18
C GLY A 22 6.46 1.94 -10.61
N ALA A 23 5.27 1.52 -10.19
CA ALA A 23 4.70 0.19 -10.42
C ALA A 23 3.77 0.11 -11.64
N LEU A 24 3.61 1.21 -12.39
CA LEU A 24 2.78 1.25 -13.59
C LEU A 24 3.51 0.77 -14.84
N SER A 25 2.76 0.28 -15.83
CA SER A 25 3.29 0.08 -17.17
C SER A 25 3.60 1.42 -17.85
N ALA A 26 4.45 1.41 -18.88
CA ALA A 26 4.83 2.62 -19.61
C ALA A 26 3.65 3.32 -20.34
N GLU A 27 2.53 2.61 -20.56
CA GLU A 27 1.31 3.19 -21.13
C GLU A 27 0.50 3.92 -20.07
N GLU A 28 0.32 3.29 -18.91
CA GLU A 28 -0.38 3.87 -17.76
C GLU A 28 0.37 5.08 -17.19
N ASP A 29 1.69 4.99 -17.10
CA ASP A 29 2.57 6.07 -16.64
C ASP A 29 2.39 7.34 -17.48
N ARG A 30 2.39 7.20 -18.81
CA ARG A 30 2.16 8.32 -19.74
C ARG A 30 0.76 8.91 -19.59
N SER A 31 -0.25 8.05 -19.43
CA SER A 31 -1.64 8.47 -19.26
C SER A 31 -1.84 9.27 -17.97
N VAL A 32 -1.23 8.82 -16.86
CA VAL A 32 -1.25 9.53 -15.58
C VAL A 32 -0.48 10.84 -15.67
N ALA A 33 0.71 10.85 -16.28
CA ALA A 33 1.51 12.07 -16.46
C ALA A 33 0.78 13.14 -17.30
N GLU A 34 0.11 12.73 -18.39
CA GLU A 34 -0.71 13.62 -19.21
C GLU A 34 -1.88 14.20 -18.40
N HIS A 35 -2.54 13.39 -17.58
CA HIS A 35 -3.62 13.87 -16.73
C HIS A 35 -3.15 14.88 -15.67
N LEU A 36 -2.02 14.60 -15.01
CA LEU A 36 -1.44 15.49 -14.00
C LEU A 36 -1.06 16.85 -14.58
N TRP A 37 -0.68 16.90 -15.86
CA TRP A 37 -0.39 18.15 -16.55
C TRP A 37 -1.62 19.06 -16.69
N HIS A 38 -2.82 18.47 -16.71
CA HIS A 38 -4.08 19.18 -16.98
C HIS A 38 -5.04 19.24 -15.79
N CYS A 39 -4.76 18.53 -14.69
CA CYS A 39 -5.64 18.44 -13.52
C CYS A 39 -4.92 18.81 -12.22
N GLU A 40 -5.16 20.02 -11.74
CA GLU A 40 -4.60 20.53 -10.49
C GLU A 40 -5.04 19.71 -9.26
N GLU A 41 -6.28 19.19 -9.27
CA GLU A 41 -6.81 18.37 -8.18
C GLU A 41 -6.00 17.06 -8.02
N CYS A 42 -5.79 16.33 -9.12
CA CYS A 42 -4.97 15.12 -9.09
C CYS A 42 -3.48 15.44 -8.82
N GLY A 43 -3.01 16.63 -9.24
CA GLY A 43 -1.69 17.14 -8.89
C GLY A 43 -1.51 17.34 -7.37
N ALA A 44 -2.52 17.87 -6.68
CA ALA A 44 -2.50 18.01 -5.23
C ALA A 44 -2.45 16.64 -4.53
N GLU A 45 -3.30 15.70 -4.95
CA GLU A 45 -3.30 14.33 -4.42
C GLU A 45 -1.96 13.60 -4.66
N TYR A 46 -1.36 13.78 -5.83
CA TYR A 46 -0.02 13.26 -6.13
C TYR A 46 1.03 13.79 -5.14
N LEU A 47 1.02 15.10 -4.85
CA LEU A 47 1.97 15.70 -3.92
C LEU A 47 1.84 15.11 -2.51
N GLU A 48 0.62 14.94 -2.00
CA GLU A 48 0.36 14.29 -0.70
C GLU A 48 0.92 12.85 -0.65
N MET A 49 0.78 12.08 -1.74
CA MET A 49 1.33 10.74 -1.83
C MET A 49 2.86 10.72 -1.90
N THR A 50 3.49 11.68 -2.60
CA THR A 50 4.97 11.77 -2.68
C THR A 50 5.61 12.09 -1.33
N GLU A 51 4.93 12.87 -0.48
CA GLU A 51 5.40 13.11 0.90
C GLU A 51 5.42 11.79 1.69
N THR A 52 4.38 10.98 1.56
CA THR A 52 4.29 9.65 2.19
C THR A 52 5.36 8.69 1.63
N GLN A 53 5.58 8.69 0.31
CA GLN A 53 6.63 7.88 -0.32
C GLN A 53 8.04 8.28 0.13
N SER A 54 8.27 9.56 0.41
CA SER A 54 9.55 10.03 0.96
C SER A 54 9.83 9.42 2.34
N LEU A 55 8.81 9.20 3.17
CA LEU A 55 8.95 8.49 4.45
C LEU A 55 9.25 7.00 4.25
N LEU A 56 8.61 6.35 3.27
CA LEU A 56 8.91 4.96 2.90
C LEU A 56 10.36 4.78 2.43
N SER A 57 10.97 5.79 1.80
CA SER A 57 12.37 5.75 1.36
C SER A 57 13.40 5.64 2.48
N LEU A 58 12.99 5.89 3.73
CA LEU A 58 13.85 5.75 4.91
C LEU A 58 14.07 4.29 5.32
N PHE A 59 13.26 3.37 4.80
CA PHE A 59 13.32 1.94 5.08
C PHE A 59 14.06 1.22 3.96
N SER A 60 14.89 0.25 4.32
CA SER A 60 15.39 -0.71 3.35
C SER A 60 14.32 -1.76 3.03
N GLU A 61 14.49 -2.48 1.93
CA GLU A 61 13.60 -3.59 1.57
C GLU A 61 13.56 -4.66 2.67
N ALA A 62 14.69 -4.91 3.36
CA ALA A 62 14.74 -5.85 4.47
C ALA A 62 13.89 -5.39 5.67
N ASP A 63 13.94 -4.10 6.03
CA ASP A 63 13.14 -3.54 7.13
C ASP A 63 11.63 -3.68 6.88
N LEU A 64 11.21 -3.60 5.60
CA LEU A 64 9.81 -3.76 5.19
C LEU A 64 9.34 -5.22 5.23
N LEU A 65 10.24 -6.17 4.98
CA LEU A 65 9.93 -7.60 4.98
C LEU A 65 9.87 -8.16 6.41
N ASP A 66 10.79 -7.78 7.29
CA ASP A 66 10.88 -8.27 8.67
C ASP A 66 9.60 -7.98 9.49
N GLY A 67 8.87 -6.91 9.20
CA GLY A 67 7.63 -6.54 9.87
C GLY A 67 6.40 -7.39 9.50
N LEU A 68 6.47 -8.19 8.42
CA LEU A 68 5.36 -9.03 7.95
C LEU A 68 5.41 -10.47 8.51
N ASP A 69 6.51 -10.84 9.17
CA ASP A 69 6.72 -12.18 9.71
C ASP A 69 6.27 -12.34 11.18
N GLU A 70 6.20 -11.25 11.97
CA GLU A 70 5.85 -11.29 13.40
C GLU A 70 4.34 -11.52 13.68
N GLU A 71 3.45 -11.16 12.75
CA GLU A 71 1.99 -11.32 12.89
C GLU A 71 1.46 -12.70 12.43
N ALA A 72 2.34 -13.66 12.13
CA ALA A 72 1.97 -14.99 11.62
C ALA A 72 2.10 -16.13 12.65
N ARG A 73 2.38 -15.86 13.93
CA ARG A 73 2.53 -16.91 14.96
C ARG A 73 1.39 -16.91 15.99
N PRO A 74 0.27 -17.62 15.75
CA PRO A 74 -0.61 -18.00 16.85
C PRO A 74 0.14 -18.99 17.75
N GLU A 75 0.62 -18.48 18.88
CA GLU A 75 1.14 -19.24 20.02
C GLU A 75 0.17 -20.38 20.35
N ARG A 76 0.52 -21.60 19.93
CA ARG A 76 -0.18 -22.82 20.34
C ARG A 76 0.00 -22.98 21.84
N ARG A 77 -0.95 -22.47 22.62
CA ARG A 77 -1.11 -22.79 24.04
C ARG A 77 -1.21 -24.31 24.14
N LYS A 78 -0.13 -24.97 24.56
CA LYS A 78 -0.17 -26.38 24.96
C LYS A 78 -0.94 -26.44 26.27
N THR A 79 -2.27 -26.56 26.19
CA THR A 79 -3.06 -27.13 27.27
C THR A 79 -3.20 -28.62 26.97
N GLY A 80 -2.15 -29.40 27.27
CA GLY A 80 -2.24 -30.84 27.47
C GLY A 80 -1.57 -31.08 28.81
N LEU A 81 -2.31 -31.26 29.89
CA LEU A 81 -2.97 -32.51 30.27
C LEU A 81 -1.94 -33.64 30.41
N ASP A 82 -1.05 -33.48 31.37
CA ASP A 82 -0.32 -34.56 32.03
C ASP A 82 -0.86 -34.71 33.46
N ASP A 83 -1.96 -35.46 33.61
CA ASP A 83 -2.36 -36.03 34.90
C ASP A 83 -3.07 -37.36 34.63
N ALA A 84 -2.30 -38.33 34.13
CA ALA A 84 -2.68 -39.73 34.13
C ALA A 84 -1.41 -40.57 34.21
N ASP A 85 -0.77 -40.58 35.38
CA ASP A 85 -0.13 -41.78 35.92
C ASP A 85 0.17 -41.61 37.42
N LEU A 86 -0.77 -42.02 38.26
CA LEU A 86 -0.50 -42.45 39.63
C LEU A 86 -1.42 -43.64 39.91
N SER A 87 -0.99 -44.80 39.42
CA SER A 87 -1.36 -46.09 39.98
C SER A 87 -0.31 -46.46 41.01
N ASP A 88 -0.67 -46.45 42.30
CA ASP A 88 -0.37 -47.50 43.29
C ASP A 88 -1.34 -47.35 44.48
#